data_AF-A0ABD4JI71-F1
#
_entry.id   AF-A0ABD4JI71-F1
#
_cell.length_a   1.000
_cell.length_b   1.000
_cell.length_c   1.000
_cell.angle_alpha   90.00
_cell.angle_beta   90.00
_cell.angle_gamma   90.00
#
_symmetry.space_group_name_H-M   'P 1'
#
loop_
_entity.id
_entity.type
_entity.pdbx_description
1 polymer ?
#
loop_
_entity_poly.entity_id
_entity_poly.type
_entity_poly.pdbx_seq_one_letter_code
_entity_poly.pdbx_strand_id
1 'polypeptide(L)'
;MILYDSSYKIFGMGDKSLRILHYDSFDDFMARNNDLDDICENYKKEDNLSFVQDILKSPKSTKAITLRTKDNKKIEATAKVLQLSLASGESMYEVVLLLDEDLLPVANITYDDELPALRLPVFRYLSMNEQSKISNTMLDDTWFERTSKFLNISHEEFASYLNVLVKGVNKNNIALHNALMSHDTTHVAKIISILKEPAVNLHITPLVKIYESVQNDNAIDLGAFILNIRNSLKSLNRLIRKYGRKV
;
A
#
# COMPACT_ATOMS: atom_id res chain seq x y z
N MET A 1 8.53 4.13 -5.47
CA MET A 1 8.41 2.98 -6.38
C MET A 1 7.88 3.49 -7.70
N ILE A 2 8.58 3.19 -8.79
CA ILE A 2 8.22 3.53 -10.16
C ILE A 2 8.35 2.22 -10.96
N LEU A 3 7.31 1.80 -11.66
CA LEU A 3 7.23 0.49 -12.30
C LEU A 3 7.35 0.60 -13.82
N TYR A 4 8.16 -0.29 -14.36
CA TYR A 4 8.48 -0.40 -15.78
C TYR A 4 8.17 -1.80 -16.29
N ASP A 5 7.57 -1.87 -17.47
CA ASP A 5 7.22 -3.13 -18.11
C ASP A 5 8.45 -3.80 -18.74
N SER A 6 8.24 -4.96 -19.37
CA SER A 6 9.28 -5.69 -20.09
C SER A 6 9.86 -4.93 -21.29
N SER A 7 9.18 -3.88 -21.75
CA SER A 7 9.63 -2.97 -22.81
C SER A 7 10.29 -1.70 -22.25
N TYR A 8 10.56 -1.65 -20.94
CA TYR A 8 11.13 -0.50 -20.24
C TYR A 8 10.30 0.77 -20.35
N LYS A 9 8.97 0.65 -20.42
CA LYS A 9 8.06 1.80 -20.34
C LYS A 9 7.45 1.90 -18.97
N ILE A 10 7.35 3.13 -18.45
CA ILE A 10 6.66 3.37 -17.18
C ILE A 10 5.17 3.03 -17.35
N PHE A 11 4.64 2.21 -16.45
CA PHE A 11 3.21 1.91 -16.38
C PHE A 11 2.60 2.15 -15.00
N GLY A 12 3.41 2.55 -14.01
CA GLY A 12 2.89 2.89 -12.71
C GLY A 12 3.89 3.66 -11.84
N MET A 13 3.36 4.49 -10.96
CA MET A 13 4.13 5.23 -9.98
C MET A 13 3.40 5.23 -8.63
N GLY A 14 4.11 4.92 -7.55
CA GLY A 14 3.56 4.94 -6.21
C GLY A 14 3.58 6.33 -5.57
N ASP A 15 2.67 6.57 -4.63
CA ASP A 15 2.47 7.85 -3.93
C ASP A 15 3.77 8.49 -3.43
N LYS A 16 4.71 7.70 -2.88
CA LYS A 16 6.00 8.25 -2.39
C LYS A 16 6.81 8.88 -3.51
N SER A 17 6.88 8.23 -4.67
CA SER A 17 7.63 8.76 -5.83
C SER A 17 6.94 9.99 -6.42
N LEU A 18 5.60 9.97 -6.54
CA LEU A 18 4.83 11.14 -6.97
C LEU A 18 5.04 12.34 -6.03
N ARG A 19 5.00 12.11 -4.72
CA ARG A 19 5.27 13.13 -3.71
C ARG A 19 6.70 13.67 -3.76
N ILE A 20 7.71 12.82 -4.00
CA ILE A 20 9.11 13.28 -4.19
C ILE A 20 9.21 14.16 -5.43
N LEU A 21 8.52 13.79 -6.52
CA LEU A 21 8.59 14.51 -7.80
C LEU A 21 7.60 15.69 -7.89
N HIS A 22 6.77 15.88 -6.86
CA HIS A 22 5.72 16.91 -6.75
C HIS A 22 4.63 16.79 -7.81
N TYR A 23 4.33 15.57 -8.29
CA TYR A 23 3.21 15.30 -9.20
C TYR A 23 1.98 14.85 -8.42
N ASP A 24 0.80 15.27 -8.87
CA ASP A 24 -0.46 15.01 -8.17
C ASP A 24 -0.96 13.57 -8.39
N SER A 25 -0.63 12.99 -9.55
CA SER A 25 -0.98 11.62 -9.92
C SER A 25 -0.02 11.06 -10.98
N PHE A 26 -0.11 9.75 -11.22
CA PHE A 26 0.62 9.12 -12.33
C PHE A 26 0.22 9.71 -13.69
N ASP A 27 -1.07 9.96 -13.91
CA ASP A 27 -1.56 10.56 -15.16
C ASP A 27 -1.01 11.99 -15.35
N ASP A 28 -0.90 12.77 -14.27
CA ASP A 28 -0.31 14.11 -14.31
C ASP A 28 1.19 14.08 -14.66
N PHE A 29 1.92 13.07 -14.19
CA PHE A 29 3.30 12.81 -14.61
C PHE A 29 3.38 12.45 -16.11
N MET A 30 2.57 11.48 -16.55
CA MET A 30 2.58 10.98 -17.94
C MET A 30 2.04 11.99 -18.96
N ALA A 31 1.24 12.97 -18.52
CA ALA A 31 0.78 14.06 -19.38
C ALA A 31 1.92 15.00 -19.83
N ARG A 32 3.06 14.97 -19.15
CA ARG A 32 4.19 15.89 -19.39
C ARG A 32 5.49 15.18 -19.75
N ASN A 33 5.65 13.93 -19.33
CA ASN A 33 6.88 13.17 -19.46
C ASN A 33 6.54 11.76 -19.94
N ASN A 34 7.39 11.20 -20.80
CA ASN A 34 7.28 9.82 -21.26
C ASN A 34 8.05 8.86 -20.34
N ASP A 35 9.13 9.33 -19.71
CA ASP A 35 9.98 8.55 -18.83
C ASP A 35 10.68 9.47 -17.78
N LEU A 36 11.43 8.90 -16.84
CA LEU A 36 12.17 9.62 -15.81
C LEU A 36 13.38 10.39 -16.35
N ASP A 37 13.93 9.97 -17.48
CA ASP A 37 15.05 10.67 -18.11
C ASP A 37 14.68 12.08 -18.58
N ASP A 38 13.41 12.30 -18.95
CA ASP A 38 12.90 13.61 -19.36
C ASP A 38 13.06 14.69 -18.27
N ILE A 39 13.03 14.28 -17.00
CA ILE A 39 13.19 15.18 -15.85
C ILE A 39 14.57 15.07 -15.21
N CYS A 40 15.51 14.32 -15.79
CA CYS A 40 16.82 14.06 -15.23
C CYS A 40 17.89 14.98 -15.86
N GLU A 41 18.34 15.99 -15.12
CA GLU A 41 19.20 17.06 -15.65
C GLU A 41 20.63 16.60 -15.99
N ASN A 42 21.16 15.62 -15.24
CA ASN A 42 22.52 15.12 -15.39
C ASN A 42 22.58 13.78 -16.15
N TYR A 43 21.47 13.36 -16.77
CA TYR A 43 21.40 12.14 -17.56
C TYR A 43 21.38 12.48 -19.04
N LYS A 44 22.32 11.91 -19.80
CA LYS A 44 22.34 11.99 -21.26
C LYS A 44 21.86 10.65 -21.81
N LYS A 45 20.69 10.67 -22.45
CA LYS A 45 20.13 9.48 -23.10
C LYS A 45 21.08 9.01 -24.21
N GLU A 46 21.41 7.73 -24.19
CA GLU A 46 22.10 7.08 -25.31
C GLU A 46 21.05 6.59 -26.32
N ASP A 47 21.29 6.80 -27.61
CA ASP A 47 20.29 6.60 -28.68
C ASP A 47 19.69 5.17 -28.76
N ASN A 48 20.31 4.18 -28.11
CA ASN A 48 19.90 2.78 -28.17
C ASN A 48 19.55 2.15 -26.81
N LEU A 49 19.48 2.93 -25.73
CA LEU A 49 19.24 2.42 -24.37
C LEU A 49 18.14 3.18 -23.65
N SER A 50 17.20 2.45 -23.07
CA SER A 50 16.25 3.04 -22.13
C SER A 50 16.95 3.46 -20.84
N PHE A 51 16.33 4.38 -20.10
CA PHE A 51 16.82 4.83 -18.80
C PHE A 51 17.09 3.66 -17.84
N VAL A 52 16.17 2.69 -17.78
CA VAL A 52 16.30 1.50 -16.93
C VAL A 52 17.44 0.60 -17.40
N GLN A 53 17.57 0.37 -18.72
CA GLN A 53 18.64 -0.46 -19.26
C GLN A 53 20.02 0.13 -18.99
N ASP A 54 20.16 1.45 -19.06
CA ASP A 54 21.42 2.11 -18.75
C ASP A 54 21.81 1.92 -17.28
N ILE A 55 20.87 2.11 -16.35
CA ILE A 55 21.16 1.91 -14.92
C ILE A 55 21.51 0.45 -14.62
N LEU A 56 20.85 -0.52 -15.26
CA LEU A 56 21.13 -1.96 -15.09
C LEU A 56 22.55 -2.37 -15.51
N LYS A 57 23.22 -1.60 -16.36
CA LYS A 57 24.63 -1.86 -16.73
C LYS A 57 25.62 -1.52 -15.61
N SER A 58 25.20 -0.73 -14.63
CA SER A 58 26.07 -0.38 -13.50
C SER A 58 26.23 -1.56 -12.54
N PRO A 59 27.40 -1.73 -11.87
CA PRO A 59 27.68 -2.90 -11.01
C PRO A 59 26.71 -3.14 -9.85
N LYS A 60 25.93 -2.12 -9.48
CA LYS A 60 24.93 -2.17 -8.39
C LYS A 60 23.51 -1.92 -8.88
N SER A 61 23.30 -1.80 -10.19
CA SER A 61 22.05 -1.34 -10.78
C SER A 61 21.60 0.01 -10.18
N THR A 62 22.55 0.91 -9.93
CA THR A 62 22.33 2.22 -9.32
C THR A 62 23.01 3.33 -10.10
N LYS A 63 22.36 4.49 -10.23
CA LYS A 63 22.92 5.70 -10.83
C LYS A 63 22.54 6.93 -10.03
N ALA A 64 23.53 7.78 -9.73
CA ALA A 64 23.28 9.10 -9.14
C ALA A 64 22.67 10.01 -10.22
N ILE A 65 21.57 10.66 -9.87
CA ILE A 65 20.75 11.47 -10.76
C ILE A 65 20.29 12.76 -10.08
N THR A 66 20.13 13.81 -10.88
CA THR A 66 19.54 15.07 -10.45
C THR A 66 18.22 15.23 -11.18
N LEU A 67 17.12 15.17 -10.45
CA LEU A 67 15.77 15.25 -10.97
C LEU A 67 15.20 16.66 -10.79
N ARG A 68 14.45 17.12 -11.79
CA ARG A 68 13.64 18.34 -11.70
C ARG A 68 12.19 17.97 -11.38
N THR A 69 11.66 18.49 -10.28
CA THR A 69 10.27 18.29 -9.86
C THR A 69 9.30 19.10 -10.73
N LYS A 70 7.99 18.82 -10.61
CA LYS A 70 6.92 19.58 -11.29
C LYS A 70 6.97 21.10 -11.02
N ASP A 71 7.38 21.50 -9.82
CA ASP A 71 7.56 22.90 -9.41
C ASP A 71 8.98 23.46 -9.67
N ASN A 72 9.75 22.81 -10.56
CA ASN A 72 11.11 23.20 -10.98
C ASN A 72 12.18 23.21 -9.88
N LYS A 73 11.97 22.50 -8.78
CA LYS A 73 13.01 22.27 -7.77
C LYS A 73 13.92 21.14 -8.22
N LYS A 74 15.17 21.20 -7.79
CA LYS A 74 16.16 20.16 -8.06
C LYS A 74 16.25 19.23 -6.86
N ILE A 75 16.28 17.93 -7.14
CA ILE A 75 16.42 16.87 -6.16
C ILE A 75 17.56 15.98 -6.59
N GLU A 76 18.51 15.74 -5.68
CA GLU A 76 19.57 14.77 -5.87
C GLU A 76 19.12 13.42 -5.30
N ALA A 77 19.23 12.38 -6.12
CA ALA A 77 18.81 11.04 -5.77
C ALA A 77 19.75 9.99 -6.39
N THR A 78 19.82 8.83 -5.76
CA THR A 78 20.32 7.62 -6.41
C THR A 78 19.13 6.80 -6.91
N ALA A 79 18.99 6.65 -8.23
CA ALA A 79 18.06 5.70 -8.80
C ALA A 79 18.65 4.30 -8.72
N LYS A 80 17.89 3.36 -8.13
CA LYS A 80 18.20 1.93 -8.09
C LYS A 80 17.16 1.16 -8.89
N VAL A 81 17.61 0.30 -9.81
CA VAL A 81 16.75 -0.61 -10.55
C VAL A 81 16.77 -1.98 -9.89
N LEU A 82 15.59 -2.57 -9.69
CA LEU A 82 15.39 -3.96 -9.31
C LEU A 82 14.65 -4.67 -10.44
N GLN A 83 15.15 -5.81 -10.89
CA GLN A 83 14.42 -6.68 -11.81
C GLN A 83 13.49 -7.59 -11.00
N LEU A 84 12.24 -7.66 -11.43
CA LEU A 84 11.19 -8.48 -10.85
C LEU A 84 10.81 -9.55 -11.86
N SER A 85 10.90 -10.81 -11.46
CA SER A 85 10.42 -11.94 -12.26
C SER A 85 8.99 -12.26 -11.87
N LEU A 86 8.06 -12.15 -12.81
CA LEU A 86 6.67 -12.58 -12.62
C LEU A 86 6.56 -14.11 -12.70
N ALA A 87 5.54 -14.67 -12.05
CA ALA A 87 5.21 -16.09 -12.18
C ALA A 87 4.84 -16.51 -13.62
N SER A 88 4.47 -15.55 -14.48
CA SER A 88 4.25 -15.73 -15.92
C SER A 88 5.55 -15.91 -16.72
N GLY A 89 6.71 -15.70 -16.10
CA GLY A 89 8.01 -15.67 -16.77
C GLY A 89 8.37 -14.30 -17.38
N GLU A 90 7.45 -13.34 -17.36
CA GLU A 90 7.72 -11.98 -17.80
C GLU A 90 8.59 -11.22 -16.78
N SER A 91 9.46 -10.35 -17.29
CA SER A 91 10.26 -9.46 -16.44
C SER A 91 9.60 -8.08 -16.34
N MET A 92 9.56 -7.53 -15.14
CA MET A 92 9.27 -6.13 -14.88
C MET A 92 10.44 -5.50 -14.14
N TYR A 93 10.48 -4.17 -14.09
CA TYR A 93 11.52 -3.44 -13.40
C TYR A 93 10.92 -2.42 -12.44
N GLU A 94 11.48 -2.36 -11.24
CA GLU A 94 11.17 -1.34 -10.25
C GLU A 94 12.33 -0.35 -10.18
N VAL A 95 12.03 0.94 -10.30
CA VAL A 95 12.96 2.03 -9.99
C VAL A 95 12.60 2.62 -8.63
N VAL A 96 13.60 2.63 -7.75
CA VAL A 96 13.55 3.26 -6.43
C VAL A 96 14.44 4.49 -6.43
N LEU A 97 13.89 5.63 -6.05
CA LEU A 97 14.64 6.86 -5.82
C LEU A 97 15.07 6.91 -4.34
N LEU A 98 16.37 6.93 -4.11
CA LEU A 98 16.98 7.07 -2.79
C LEU A 98 17.50 8.50 -2.66
N LEU A 99 17.02 9.28 -1.70
CA LEU A 99 17.49 10.66 -1.50
C LEU A 99 18.71 10.64 -0.57
N ASP A 100 19.71 11.51 -0.81
CA ASP A 100 20.94 11.53 -0.01
C ASP A 100 20.70 11.90 1.48
N GLU A 101 19.53 12.48 1.82
CA GLU A 101 19.10 12.75 3.20
C GLU A 101 18.84 11.48 4.05
N ASP A 102 18.90 10.27 3.46
CA ASP A 102 18.76 9.01 4.20
C ASP A 102 20.09 8.53 4.87
N LEU A 103 21.18 9.34 4.87
CA LEU A 103 22.45 9.07 5.56
C LEU A 103 22.83 10.21 6.55
N LEU A 104 22.50 10.02 7.84
CA LEU A 104 22.88 10.77 9.08
C LEU A 104 21.80 11.70 9.70
N PRO A 105 21.91 11.94 11.03
CA PRO A 105 21.20 11.27 12.11
C PRO A 105 19.86 11.96 12.49
N VAL A 106 19.02 11.22 13.22
CA VAL A 106 17.84 11.73 13.94
C VAL A 106 18.20 13.01 14.71
N ALA A 107 17.74 14.16 14.21
CA ALA A 107 17.68 15.40 14.99
C ALA A 107 16.58 16.32 14.41
N ASN A 108 15.44 16.31 15.11
CA ASN A 108 14.47 17.40 15.19
C ASN A 108 13.93 17.97 13.87
N ILE A 109 13.13 17.17 13.18
CA ILE A 109 11.97 17.71 12.46
C ILE A 109 10.75 17.32 13.28
N THR A 110 10.14 18.31 13.92
CA THR A 110 8.78 18.21 14.43
C THR A 110 7.88 18.04 13.22
N TYR A 111 7.59 16.79 12.85
CA TYR A 111 6.54 16.46 11.91
C TYR A 111 5.21 16.60 12.64
N ASP A 112 4.74 17.84 12.73
CA ASP A 112 3.32 18.12 12.90
C ASP A 112 2.70 18.14 11.49
N ASP A 113 2.48 16.94 10.99
CA ASP A 113 1.53 16.63 9.92
C ASP A 113 1.30 15.13 9.99
N GLU A 114 0.27 14.79 10.76
CA GLU A 114 -0.25 13.46 10.96
C GLU A 114 -0.29 12.71 9.61
N LEU A 115 0.56 11.68 9.48
CA LEU A 115 0.18 10.50 8.71
C LEU A 115 -1.30 10.25 9.03
N PRO A 116 -2.20 10.05 8.05
CA PRO A 116 -3.51 9.53 8.37
C PRO A 116 -3.27 8.10 8.86
N ALA A 117 -2.96 7.99 10.14
CA ALA A 117 -3.09 6.78 10.90
C ALA A 117 -4.54 6.39 10.70
N LEU A 118 -4.77 5.16 10.28
CA LEU A 118 -6.11 4.60 10.15
C LEU A 118 -6.70 4.43 11.56
N ARG A 119 -6.89 5.53 12.29
CA ARG A 119 -7.45 5.56 13.64
C ARG A 119 -8.93 5.79 13.46
N LEU A 120 -9.66 4.68 13.39
CA LEU A 120 -11.09 4.71 13.62
C LEU A 120 -11.33 5.20 15.07
N PRO A 121 -12.40 5.97 15.33
CA PRO A 121 -12.75 6.34 16.68
C PRO A 121 -12.91 5.07 17.54
N VAL A 122 -12.35 5.09 18.76
CA VAL A 122 -12.57 4.03 19.75
C VAL A 122 -14.03 4.14 20.22
N PHE A 123 -14.89 3.24 19.75
CA PHE A 123 -16.28 3.19 20.20
C PHE A 123 -16.34 2.74 21.66
N ARG A 124 -16.89 3.58 22.55
CA ARG A 124 -17.18 3.19 23.93
C ARG A 124 -18.33 2.19 23.92
N TYR A 125 -18.02 0.94 24.27
CA TYR A 125 -18.99 -0.15 24.40
C TYR A 125 -20.11 0.22 25.39
N LEU A 126 -21.36 0.22 24.93
CA LEU A 126 -22.52 0.15 25.83
C LEU A 126 -22.78 -1.34 26.10
N SER A 127 -22.28 -1.80 27.26
CA SER A 127 -22.40 -3.14 27.85
C SER A 127 -21.39 -4.22 27.36
N MET A 128 -20.51 -4.64 28.28
CA MET A 128 -19.54 -5.74 28.13
C MET A 128 -20.18 -7.15 28.09
N ASN A 129 -21.52 -7.25 28.05
CA ASN A 129 -22.21 -8.53 28.23
C ASN A 129 -22.61 -9.24 26.92
N GLU A 130 -22.33 -8.67 25.74
CA GLU A 130 -22.66 -9.28 24.43
C GLU A 130 -21.43 -9.64 23.57
N GLN A 131 -20.23 -9.66 24.14
CA GLN A 131 -18.99 -10.00 23.42
C GLN A 131 -18.96 -11.45 22.91
N SER A 132 -19.88 -12.32 23.34
CA SER A 132 -19.86 -13.77 23.09
C SER A 132 -20.65 -14.26 21.86
N LYS A 133 -21.25 -13.39 21.03
CA LYS A 133 -22.11 -13.84 19.91
C LYS A 133 -21.88 -13.21 18.54
N ILE A 134 -20.75 -12.55 18.29
CA ILE A 134 -20.35 -12.14 16.92
C ILE A 134 -19.28 -13.10 16.40
N SER A 135 -19.59 -14.40 16.37
CA SER A 135 -18.73 -15.44 15.80
C SER A 135 -19.07 -15.75 14.34
N ASN A 136 -19.87 -14.91 13.67
CA ASN A 136 -20.18 -15.12 12.26
C ASN A 136 -18.91 -14.99 11.41
N THR A 137 -18.50 -16.11 10.81
CA THR A 137 -17.42 -16.20 9.84
C THR A 137 -17.82 -15.59 8.49
N MET A 138 -19.12 -15.45 8.24
CA MET A 138 -19.65 -14.88 7.00
C MET A 138 -19.99 -13.40 7.16
N LEU A 139 -19.35 -12.57 6.34
CA LEU A 139 -19.61 -11.12 6.22
C LEU A 139 -20.84 -10.91 5.33
N ASP A 140 -22.01 -11.15 5.91
CA ASP A 140 -23.31 -11.02 5.26
C ASP A 140 -24.14 -9.86 5.82
N ASP A 141 -25.37 -9.74 5.33
CA ASP A 141 -26.31 -8.71 5.74
C ASP A 141 -26.66 -8.81 7.23
N THR A 142 -26.76 -10.03 7.76
CA THR A 142 -27.06 -10.26 9.18
C THR A 142 -25.91 -9.82 10.07
N TRP A 143 -24.66 -10.08 9.65
CA TRP A 143 -23.47 -9.58 10.33
C TRP A 143 -23.43 -8.05 10.32
N PHE A 144 -23.71 -7.43 9.17
CA PHE A 144 -23.66 -5.97 9.03
C PHE A 144 -24.68 -5.27 9.95
N GLU A 145 -25.93 -5.73 9.95
CA GLU A 145 -27.00 -5.16 10.79
C GLU A 145 -26.72 -5.35 12.28
N ARG A 146 -26.21 -6.52 12.69
CA ARG A 146 -25.86 -6.78 14.09
C ARG A 146 -24.69 -5.91 14.55
N THR A 147 -23.65 -5.81 13.74
CA THR A 147 -22.42 -5.10 14.10
C THR A 147 -22.63 -3.59 14.15
N SER A 148 -23.36 -3.01 13.20
CA SER A 148 -23.72 -1.58 13.23
C SER A 148 -24.58 -1.23 14.45
N LYS A 149 -25.57 -2.05 14.78
CA LYS A 149 -26.38 -1.89 16.01
C LYS A 149 -25.52 -2.00 17.28
N PHE A 150 -24.65 -3.01 17.34
CA PHE A 150 -23.74 -3.21 18.47
C PHE A 150 -22.79 -2.01 18.67
N LEU A 151 -22.24 -1.49 17.57
CA LEU A 151 -21.37 -0.31 17.59
C LEU A 151 -22.15 1.01 17.77
N ASN A 152 -23.49 0.96 17.79
CA ASN A 152 -24.39 2.10 17.90
C ASN A 152 -24.10 3.22 16.88
N ILE A 153 -23.91 2.83 15.62
CA ILE A 153 -23.62 3.72 14.49
C ILE A 153 -24.61 3.48 13.36
N SER A 154 -24.87 4.51 12.57
CA SER A 154 -25.77 4.38 11.41
C SER A 154 -25.18 3.42 10.37
N HIS A 155 -26.04 2.83 9.55
CA HIS A 155 -25.60 1.96 8.44
C HIS A 155 -24.66 2.70 7.47
N GLU A 156 -24.91 3.98 7.21
CA GLU A 156 -24.09 4.81 6.31
C GLU A 156 -22.69 5.08 6.88
N GLU A 157 -22.61 5.42 8.18
CA GLU A 157 -21.34 5.64 8.87
C GLU A 157 -20.55 4.34 8.99
N PHE A 158 -21.22 3.23 9.34
CA PHE A 158 -20.57 1.93 9.39
C PHE A 158 -20.00 1.52 8.03
N ALA A 159 -20.78 1.67 6.96
CA ALA A 159 -20.29 1.42 5.59
C ALA A 159 -19.10 2.33 5.23
N SER A 160 -19.09 3.58 5.70
CA SER A 160 -17.98 4.50 5.49
C SER A 160 -16.71 4.05 6.22
N TYR A 161 -16.82 3.59 7.47
CA TYR A 161 -15.69 3.03 8.21
C TYR A 161 -15.16 1.73 7.59
N LEU A 162 -16.04 0.85 7.12
CA LEU A 162 -15.64 -0.34 6.35
C LEU A 162 -14.91 0.06 5.06
N ASN A 163 -15.35 1.11 4.38
CA ASN A 163 -14.69 1.60 3.16
C ASN A 163 -13.28 2.15 3.45
N VAL A 164 -13.10 2.88 4.56
CA VAL A 164 -11.78 3.32 5.02
C VAL A 164 -10.86 2.12 5.27
N LEU A 165 -11.34 1.09 5.97
CA LEU A 165 -10.58 -0.14 6.18
C LEU A 165 -10.22 -0.83 4.87
N VAL A 166 -11.19 -1.03 3.96
CA VAL A 166 -10.95 -1.69 2.67
C VAL A 166 -9.87 -0.96 1.87
N LYS A 167 -9.89 0.37 1.85
CA LYS A 167 -8.83 1.19 1.23
C LYS A 167 -7.49 0.98 1.92
N GLY A 168 -7.47 0.98 3.26
CA GLY A 168 -6.27 0.72 4.07
C GLY A 168 -5.67 -0.66 3.78
N VAL A 169 -6.49 -1.70 3.73
CA VAL A 169 -6.06 -3.06 3.40
C VAL A 169 -5.52 -3.11 1.98
N ASN A 170 -6.23 -2.57 0.98
CA ASN A 170 -5.75 -2.54 -0.41
C ASN A 170 -4.39 -1.83 -0.55
N LYS A 171 -4.21 -0.68 0.14
CA LYS A 171 -2.96 0.08 0.13
C LYS A 171 -1.79 -0.71 0.70
N ASN A 172 -2.03 -1.48 1.76
CA ASN A 172 -0.99 -2.23 2.46
C ASN A 172 -0.83 -3.68 1.97
N ASN A 173 -1.75 -4.19 1.13
CA ASN A 173 -1.73 -5.59 0.71
C ASN A 173 -0.48 -5.95 -0.11
N ILE A 174 -0.02 -5.04 -0.96
CA ILE A 174 1.21 -5.21 -1.75
C ILE A 174 2.43 -5.23 -0.82
N ALA A 175 2.50 -4.29 0.12
CA ALA A 175 3.59 -4.23 1.11
C ALA A 175 3.61 -5.49 2.00
N LEU A 176 2.44 -5.98 2.41
CA LEU A 176 2.31 -7.20 3.20
C LEU A 176 2.75 -8.44 2.42
N HIS A 177 2.32 -8.55 1.15
CA HIS A 177 2.75 -9.62 0.26
C HIS A 177 4.28 -9.62 0.08
N ASN A 178 4.86 -8.45 -0.19
CA ASN A 178 6.31 -8.32 -0.39
C ASN A 178 7.08 -8.71 0.87
N ALA A 179 6.65 -8.23 2.05
CA ALA A 179 7.28 -8.55 3.32
C ALA A 179 7.18 -10.05 3.66
N LEU A 180 6.07 -10.71 3.29
CA LEU A 180 5.90 -12.15 3.45
C LEU A 180 6.82 -12.95 2.52
N MET A 181 6.92 -12.56 1.25
CA MET A 181 7.82 -13.19 0.27
C MET A 181 9.31 -13.04 0.64
N SER A 182 9.68 -11.92 1.24
CA SER A 182 11.05 -11.66 1.70
C SER A 182 11.35 -12.20 3.09
N HIS A 183 10.41 -12.92 3.73
CA HIS A 183 10.51 -13.39 5.11
C HIS A 183 10.85 -12.27 6.12
N ASP A 184 10.42 -11.03 5.84
CA ASP A 184 10.66 -9.87 6.70
C ASP A 184 9.60 -9.82 7.80
N THR A 185 9.81 -10.62 8.83
CA THR A 185 8.90 -10.77 9.98
C THR A 185 8.65 -9.45 10.71
N THR A 186 9.60 -8.52 10.68
CA THR A 186 9.48 -7.22 11.35
C THR A 186 8.52 -6.31 10.60
N HIS A 187 8.64 -6.22 9.27
CA HIS A 187 7.69 -5.45 8.46
C HIS A 187 6.31 -6.12 8.40
N VAL A 188 6.25 -7.45 8.33
CA VAL A 188 4.98 -8.19 8.42
C VAL A 188 4.24 -7.84 9.71
N ALA A 189 4.92 -7.90 10.87
CA ALA A 189 4.33 -7.57 12.16
C ALA A 189 3.83 -6.11 12.21
N LYS A 190 4.61 -5.17 11.66
CA LYS A 190 4.24 -3.74 11.59
C LYS A 190 3.02 -3.48 10.71
N ILE A 191 2.92 -4.13 9.55
CA ILE A 191 1.77 -3.97 8.66
C ILE A 191 0.53 -4.62 9.27
N ILE A 192 0.69 -5.80 9.86
CA ILE A 192 -0.41 -6.49 10.53
C ILE A 192 -0.93 -5.69 11.71
N SER A 193 -0.09 -5.07 12.53
CA SER A 193 -0.57 -4.26 13.66
C SER A 193 -1.45 -3.10 13.17
N ILE A 194 -1.06 -2.44 12.08
CA ILE A 194 -1.83 -1.34 11.46
C ILE A 194 -3.19 -1.81 10.94
N LEU A 195 -3.28 -3.00 10.36
CA LEU A 195 -4.52 -3.50 9.76
C LEU A 195 -5.42 -4.26 10.74
N LYS A 196 -4.83 -4.93 11.73
CA LYS A 196 -5.53 -5.77 12.69
C LYS A 196 -6.35 -4.94 13.67
N GLU A 197 -5.81 -3.85 14.19
CA GLU A 197 -6.52 -3.01 15.17
C GLU A 197 -7.86 -2.47 14.61
N PRO A 198 -7.91 -1.85 13.42
CA PRO A 198 -9.18 -1.48 12.78
C PRO A 198 -10.13 -2.66 12.52
N ALA A 199 -9.60 -3.82 12.12
CA ALA A 199 -10.41 -5.02 11.87
C ALA A 199 -11.04 -5.57 13.17
N VAL A 200 -10.32 -5.48 14.29
CA VAL A 200 -10.82 -5.82 15.63
C VAL A 200 -11.91 -4.84 16.06
N ASN A 201 -11.67 -3.53 15.91
CA ASN A 201 -12.63 -2.49 16.31
C ASN A 201 -13.94 -2.56 15.51
N LEU A 202 -13.87 -3.01 14.25
CA LEU A 202 -15.02 -3.21 13.37
C LEU A 202 -15.62 -4.62 13.44
N HIS A 203 -15.13 -5.48 14.34
CA HIS A 203 -15.58 -6.87 14.53
C HIS A 203 -15.56 -7.71 13.22
N ILE A 204 -14.52 -7.54 12.41
CA ILE A 204 -14.33 -8.30 11.17
C ILE A 204 -13.48 -9.54 11.47
N THR A 205 -14.10 -10.48 12.17
CA THR A 205 -13.49 -11.73 12.64
C THR A 205 -12.71 -12.50 11.57
N PRO A 206 -13.17 -12.60 10.30
CA PRO A 206 -12.39 -13.26 9.25
C PRO A 206 -11.03 -12.63 8.98
N LEU A 207 -10.94 -11.28 8.92
CA LEU A 207 -9.67 -10.58 8.71
C LEU A 207 -8.74 -10.73 9.91
N VAL A 208 -9.28 -10.64 11.13
CA VAL A 208 -8.48 -10.82 12.36
C VAL A 208 -7.83 -12.20 12.39
N LYS A 209 -8.58 -13.26 12.07
CA LYS A 209 -8.05 -14.63 12.01
C LYS A 209 -6.95 -14.80 10.96
N ILE A 210 -7.12 -14.18 9.79
CA ILE A 210 -6.12 -14.19 8.71
C ILE A 210 -4.81 -13.52 9.17
N TYR A 211 -4.91 -12.41 9.88
CA TYR A 211 -3.73 -11.72 10.40
C TYR A 211 -3.06 -12.49 11.56
N GLU A 212 -3.83 -13.15 12.41
CA GLU A 212 -3.30 -14.01 13.48
C GLU A 212 -2.60 -15.25 12.95
N SER A 213 -3.12 -15.88 11.89
CA SER A 213 -2.43 -17.02 11.28
C SER A 213 -1.06 -16.62 10.75
N VAL A 214 -0.93 -15.42 10.18
CA VAL A 214 0.38 -14.94 9.69
C VAL A 214 1.38 -14.67 10.81
N GLN A 215 0.92 -14.25 11.99
CA GLN A 215 1.82 -14.01 13.12
C GLN A 215 2.28 -15.29 13.83
N ASN A 216 1.50 -16.37 13.73
CA ASN A 216 1.71 -17.60 14.51
C ASN A 216 2.27 -18.77 13.69
N ASP A 217 2.16 -18.74 12.36
CA ASP A 217 2.58 -19.86 11.49
C ASP A 217 3.92 -19.57 10.81
N ASN A 218 4.88 -20.50 10.94
CA ASN A 218 6.21 -20.37 10.34
C ASN A 218 6.21 -20.63 8.82
N ALA A 219 5.15 -21.24 8.29
CA ALA A 219 4.99 -21.59 6.88
C ALA A 219 3.61 -21.16 6.39
N ILE A 220 3.49 -19.91 5.93
CA ILE A 220 2.23 -19.36 5.45
C ILE A 220 1.99 -19.80 4.00
N ASP A 221 0.85 -20.44 3.74
CA ASP A 221 0.34 -20.59 2.36
C ASP A 221 -0.12 -19.22 1.85
N LEU A 222 0.76 -18.57 1.10
CA LEU A 222 0.52 -17.24 0.53
C LEU A 222 -0.67 -17.21 -0.42
N GLY A 223 -0.90 -18.31 -1.16
CA GLY A 223 -2.04 -18.41 -2.07
C GLY A 223 -3.36 -18.39 -1.30
N ALA A 224 -3.46 -19.21 -0.25
CA ALA A 224 -4.62 -19.23 0.63
C ALA A 224 -4.81 -17.90 1.38
N PHE A 225 -3.72 -17.29 1.85
CA PHE A 225 -3.74 -16.00 2.54
C PHE A 225 -4.33 -14.89 1.65
N ILE A 226 -3.82 -14.72 0.44
CA ILE A 226 -4.28 -13.69 -0.51
C ILE A 226 -5.74 -13.93 -0.89
N LEU A 227 -6.12 -15.18 -1.13
CA LEU A 227 -7.49 -15.54 -1.49
C LEU A 227 -8.47 -15.19 -0.37
N ASN A 228 -8.10 -15.47 0.89
CA ASN A 228 -8.93 -15.19 2.06
C ASN A 228 -9.11 -13.69 2.30
N ILE A 229 -8.06 -12.88 2.10
CA ILE A 229 -8.17 -11.42 2.13
C ILE A 229 -9.11 -10.95 1.01
N ARG A 230 -8.90 -11.40 -0.22
CA ARG A 230 -9.71 -11.01 -1.38
C ARG A 230 -11.19 -11.35 -1.19
N ASN A 231 -11.49 -12.53 -0.65
CA ASN A 231 -12.87 -12.95 -0.35
C ASN A 231 -13.51 -12.06 0.72
N SER A 232 -12.76 -11.74 1.79
CA SER A 232 -13.23 -10.84 2.84
C SER A 232 -13.51 -9.43 2.27
N LEU A 233 -12.60 -8.89 1.47
CA LEU A 233 -12.79 -7.58 0.82
C LEU A 233 -13.95 -7.59 -0.19
N LYS A 234 -14.17 -8.67 -0.93
CA LYS A 234 -15.31 -8.80 -1.85
C LYS A 234 -16.64 -8.71 -1.09
N SER A 235 -16.74 -9.42 0.03
CA SER A 235 -17.93 -9.39 0.89
C SER A 235 -18.15 -8.01 1.51
N LEU A 236 -17.09 -7.36 2.02
CA LEU A 236 -17.17 -6.00 2.54
C LEU A 236 -17.59 -5.00 1.46
N ASN A 237 -17.01 -5.06 0.26
CA ASN A 237 -17.38 -4.18 -0.85
C ASN A 237 -18.84 -4.37 -1.28
N ARG A 238 -19.38 -5.59 -1.23
CA ARG A 238 -20.81 -5.85 -1.48
C ARG A 238 -21.68 -5.11 -0.45
N LEU A 239 -21.33 -5.20 0.83
CA LEU A 239 -22.08 -4.55 1.91
C LEU A 239 -21.95 -3.03 1.85
N ILE A 240 -20.76 -2.49 1.59
CA ILE A 240 -20.51 -1.06 1.40
C ILE A 240 -21.37 -0.51 0.26
N ARG A 241 -21.46 -1.22 -0.88
CA ARG A 241 -22.30 -0.80 -2.00
C ARG A 241 -23.80 -0.83 -1.68
N LYS A 242 -24.23 -1.73 -0.80
CA LYS A 242 -25.65 -1.89 -0.44
C LYS A 242 -26.10 -0.87 0.61
N TYR A 243 -25.28 -0.63 1.62
CA TYR A 243 -25.63 0.20 2.80
C TYR A 243 -24.93 1.56 2.83
N GLY A 244 -23.92 1.79 1.99
CA GLY A 244 -23.27 3.08 1.85
C GLY A 244 -24.15 4.08 1.09
N ARG A 245 -23.86 5.36 1.27
CA ARG A 245 -24.51 6.41 0.48
C ARG A 245 -24.29 6.15 -1.01
N LYS A 246 -25.39 6.12 -1.76
CA LYS A 246 -25.34 6.26 -3.21
C LYS A 246 -24.90 7.70 -3.50
N VAL A 247 -23.63 7.85 -3.85
CA VAL A 247 -23.13 9.07 -4.51
C VAL A 247 -23.52 8.98 -5.98
#